data_AF-A0A956W493-F1
#
_entry.id   AF-A0A956W493-F1
#
_cell.length_a   1.000
_cell.length_b   1.000
_cell.length_c   1.000
_cell.angle_alpha   90.00
_cell.angle_beta   90.00
_cell.angle_gamma   90.00
#
_symmetry.space_group_name_H-M   'P 1'
#
loop_
_entity.id
_entity.type
_entity.pdbx_description
1 polymer ?
#
loop_
_entity_poly.entity_id
_entity_poly.type
_entity_poly.pdbx_seq_one_letter_code
_entity_poly.pdbx_strand_id
1 'polypeptide(L)'
;MAQILPLRGLRYTSKAGEFGSLLAPPYDVISPLQQEALQEANPYNAVHVELAAGADDGYAGVADLFREWVKEGVVARDEQPMLYVYEQDFSYKGQTHTRRALLAGVEVQPWEEGAVKPHEYTMSGPKADRLALLKATRTQFSPIFMIARDRAG
;
A
#
# COMPACT_ATOMS: atom_id res chain seq x y z
N MET A 1 5.44 -23.75 4.61
CA MET A 1 5.98 -22.67 3.75
C MET A 1 4.83 -21.71 3.49
N ALA A 2 5.07 -20.40 3.51
CA ALA A 2 3.99 -19.44 3.31
C ALA A 2 3.37 -19.62 1.92
N GLN A 3 2.05 -19.72 1.86
CA GLN A 3 1.32 -19.84 0.61
C GLN A 3 1.06 -18.44 0.04
N ILE A 4 1.52 -18.22 -1.20
CA ILE A 4 1.26 -16.97 -1.93
C ILE A 4 0.11 -17.17 -2.91
N LEU A 5 -0.77 -16.17 -3.01
CA LEU A 5 -1.97 -16.22 -3.82
C LEU A 5 -2.00 -15.03 -4.78
N PRO A 6 -2.39 -15.24 -6.05
CA PRO A 6 -2.61 -14.14 -6.97
C PRO A 6 -3.84 -13.33 -6.53
N LEU A 7 -3.83 -12.03 -6.83
CA LEU A 7 -4.89 -11.10 -6.45
C LEU A 7 -5.33 -10.27 -7.65
N ARG A 8 -6.58 -9.78 -7.62
CA ARG A 8 -7.08 -8.79 -8.58
C ARG A 8 -6.77 -7.40 -8.03
N GLY A 9 -5.66 -6.84 -8.46
CA GLY A 9 -5.15 -5.58 -7.98
C GLY A 9 -6.02 -4.41 -8.41
N LEU A 10 -5.94 -3.33 -7.63
CA LEU A 10 -6.50 -2.03 -7.95
C LEU A 10 -5.33 -1.14 -8.36
N ARG A 11 -5.35 -0.63 -9.59
CA ARG A 11 -4.25 0.17 -10.16
C ARG A 11 -4.78 1.48 -10.67
N TYR A 12 -3.99 2.53 -10.52
CA TYR A 12 -4.24 3.78 -11.23
C TYR A 12 -4.31 3.56 -12.74
N THR A 13 -5.24 4.24 -13.38
CA THR A 13 -5.32 4.34 -14.84
C THR A 13 -4.64 5.63 -15.30
N SER A 14 -4.55 5.80 -16.62
CA SER A 14 -4.06 7.06 -17.21
C SER A 14 -4.88 8.30 -16.80
N LYS A 15 -6.12 8.13 -16.30
CA LYS A 15 -6.93 9.25 -15.79
C LYS A 15 -6.36 9.90 -14.53
N ALA A 16 -5.56 9.17 -13.76
CA ALA A 16 -4.93 9.70 -12.55
C ALA A 16 -3.79 10.69 -12.87
N GLY A 17 -3.26 10.65 -14.10
CA GLY A 17 -2.16 11.51 -14.54
C GLY A 17 -0.80 10.80 -14.47
N GLU A 18 0.24 11.59 -14.26
CA GLU A 18 1.63 11.11 -14.21
C GLU A 18 1.87 10.30 -12.93
N PHE A 19 2.46 9.10 -13.06
CA PHE A 19 2.56 8.14 -11.96
C PHE A 19 3.35 8.65 -10.75
N GLY A 20 4.46 9.36 -10.96
CA GLY A 20 5.28 9.95 -9.90
C GLY A 20 4.48 10.92 -9.02
N SER A 21 3.59 11.72 -9.61
CA SER A 21 2.70 12.63 -8.88
C SER A 21 1.61 11.94 -8.03
N LEU A 22 1.41 10.64 -8.23
CA LEU A 22 0.43 9.83 -7.48
C LEU A 22 1.02 9.21 -6.20
N LEU A 23 2.34 9.21 -6.09
CA LEU A 23 3.04 8.55 -4.99
C LEU A 23 3.11 9.44 -3.75
N ALA A 24 3.10 8.80 -2.60
CA ALA A 24 3.32 9.43 -1.31
C ALA A 24 4.43 8.69 -0.55
N PRO A 25 5.17 9.37 0.35
CA PRO A 25 6.02 8.70 1.32
C PRO A 25 5.22 7.76 2.24
N PRO A 26 5.90 6.90 3.04
CA PRO A 26 5.23 6.13 4.07
C PRO A 26 4.40 7.02 5.02
N TYR A 27 3.21 6.54 5.39
CA TYR A 27 2.21 7.31 6.15
C TYR A 27 2.70 7.81 7.52
N ASP A 28 3.69 7.12 8.08
CA ASP A 28 4.27 7.39 9.40
C ASP A 28 5.40 8.44 9.37
N VAL A 29 5.80 8.91 8.18
CA VAL A 29 6.85 9.94 8.03
C VAL A 29 6.35 11.23 7.35
N ILE A 30 5.07 11.29 6.96
CA ILE A 30 4.48 12.47 6.33
C ILE A 30 4.13 13.50 7.41
N SER A 31 4.70 14.71 7.29
CA SER A 31 4.29 15.86 8.09
C SER A 31 2.99 16.51 7.55
N PRO A 32 2.24 17.26 8.36
CA PRO A 32 1.03 17.96 7.89
C PRO A 32 1.27 18.87 6.67
N LEU A 33 2.38 19.62 6.66
CA LEU A 33 2.74 20.48 5.53
C LEU A 33 3.03 19.67 4.26
N GLN A 34 3.67 18.50 4.39
CA GLN A 34 3.89 17.61 3.24
C GLN A 34 2.60 16.98 2.76
N GLN A 35 1.67 16.66 3.66
CA GLN A 35 0.36 16.16 3.30
C GLN A 35 -0.40 17.19 2.46
N GLU A 36 -0.49 18.44 2.92
CA GLU A 36 -1.13 19.53 2.16
C GLU A 36 -0.49 19.70 0.78
N ALA A 37 0.84 19.74 0.70
CA ALA A 37 1.55 19.88 -0.57
C ALA A 37 1.29 18.70 -1.53
N LEU A 38 1.21 17.46 -1.03
CA LEU A 38 0.90 16.28 -1.84
C LEU A 38 -0.55 16.29 -2.35
N GLN A 39 -1.48 16.75 -1.51
CA GLN A 39 -2.90 16.89 -1.87
C GLN A 39 -3.11 17.97 -2.95
N GLU A 40 -2.40 19.11 -2.82
CA GLU A 40 -2.44 20.18 -3.82
C GLU A 40 -1.77 19.78 -5.14
N ALA A 41 -0.71 18.97 -5.09
CA ALA A 41 0.05 18.56 -6.27
C ALA A 41 -0.77 17.67 -7.22
N ASN A 42 -1.59 16.76 -6.68
CA ASN A 42 -2.47 15.91 -7.50
C ASN A 42 -3.72 15.48 -6.70
N PRO A 43 -4.95 15.70 -7.21
CA PRO A 43 -6.18 15.29 -6.53
C PRO A 43 -6.33 13.78 -6.33
N TYR A 44 -5.54 12.97 -7.04
CA TYR A 44 -5.49 11.52 -6.95
C TYR A 44 -4.20 11.00 -6.28
N ASN A 45 -3.46 11.86 -5.57
CA ASN A 45 -2.30 11.42 -4.82
C ASN A 45 -2.70 10.39 -3.73
N ALA A 46 -1.91 9.34 -3.57
CA ALA A 46 -2.19 8.27 -2.61
C ALA A 46 -2.36 8.76 -1.16
N VAL A 47 -1.81 9.94 -0.80
CA VAL A 47 -1.98 10.54 0.53
C VAL A 47 -3.44 10.70 0.94
N HIS A 48 -4.35 10.95 -0.02
CA HIS A 48 -5.78 11.11 0.23
C HIS A 48 -6.44 9.84 0.76
N VAL A 49 -5.93 8.66 0.38
CA VAL A 49 -6.47 7.37 0.82
C VAL A 49 -5.64 6.69 1.89
N GLU A 50 -4.41 7.16 2.10
CA GLU A 50 -3.49 6.62 3.10
C GLU A 50 -3.70 7.26 4.49
N LEU A 51 -4.02 8.56 4.54
CA LEU A 51 -4.16 9.33 5.78
C LEU A 51 -5.61 9.77 6.02
N ALA A 52 -6.28 9.10 6.96
CA ALA A 52 -7.65 9.43 7.34
C ALA A 52 -7.79 10.76 8.11
N ALA A 53 -6.70 11.26 8.71
CA ALA A 53 -6.71 12.48 9.53
C ALA A 53 -7.06 13.76 8.74
N GLY A 54 -7.03 13.72 7.40
CA GLY A 54 -7.41 14.83 6.52
C GLY A 54 -8.74 14.66 5.78
N ALA A 55 -9.52 13.62 6.09
CA ALA A 55 -10.85 13.42 5.50
C ALA A 55 -11.94 13.90 6.47
N ASP A 56 -12.94 14.62 5.95
CA ASP A 56 -14.03 15.21 6.76
C ASP A 56 -14.71 14.19 7.70
N ASP A 57 -14.89 12.95 7.21
CA ASP A 57 -15.51 11.83 7.93
C ASP A 57 -14.50 10.73 8.34
N GLY A 58 -13.20 11.05 8.41
CA GLY A 58 -12.14 10.10 8.74
C GLY A 58 -12.11 8.90 7.79
N TYR A 59 -12.09 7.67 8.34
CA TYR A 59 -12.02 6.45 7.53
C TYR A 59 -13.22 6.24 6.59
N ALA A 60 -14.42 6.73 6.97
CA ALA A 60 -15.59 6.64 6.11
C ALA A 60 -15.44 7.56 4.90
N GLY A 61 -14.97 8.79 5.11
CA GLY A 61 -14.66 9.72 4.03
C GLY A 61 -13.62 9.16 3.06
N VAL A 62 -12.57 8.51 3.58
CA VAL A 62 -11.58 7.82 2.74
C VAL A 62 -12.21 6.68 1.92
N ALA A 63 -13.10 5.88 2.53
CA ALA A 63 -13.79 4.81 1.82
C ALA A 63 -14.70 5.35 0.71
N ASP A 64 -15.34 6.48 0.93
CA ASP A 64 -16.26 7.13 -0.01
C ASP A 64 -15.48 7.70 -1.19
N LEU A 65 -14.42 8.46 -0.91
CA LEU A 65 -13.49 8.99 -1.90
C LEU A 65 -12.90 7.87 -2.77
N PHE A 66 -12.43 6.78 -2.17
CA PHE A 66 -11.84 5.69 -2.94
C PHE A 66 -12.89 4.98 -3.83
N ARG A 67 -14.14 4.86 -3.37
CA ARG A 67 -15.24 4.34 -4.22
C ARG A 67 -15.52 5.26 -5.40
N GLU A 68 -15.42 6.57 -5.22
CA GLU A 68 -15.54 7.54 -6.31
C GLU A 68 -14.42 7.37 -7.32
N TRP A 69 -13.17 7.24 -6.88
CA TRP A 69 -12.03 6.99 -7.79
C TRP A 69 -12.22 5.72 -8.63
N VAL A 70 -12.74 4.65 -8.03
CA VAL A 70 -13.06 3.42 -8.75
C VAL A 70 -14.21 3.64 -9.75
N LYS A 71 -15.28 4.32 -9.32
CA LYS A 71 -16.45 4.62 -10.17
C LYS A 71 -16.09 5.49 -11.38
N GLU A 72 -15.21 6.46 -11.20
CA GLU A 72 -14.74 7.36 -12.26
C GLU A 72 -13.68 6.72 -13.16
N GLY A 73 -13.17 5.55 -12.77
CA GLY A 73 -12.12 4.82 -13.47
C GLY A 73 -10.75 5.46 -13.31
N VAL A 74 -10.53 6.26 -12.27
CA VAL A 74 -9.19 6.72 -11.84
C VAL A 74 -8.38 5.54 -11.36
N VAL A 75 -9.04 4.63 -10.63
CA VAL A 75 -8.51 3.33 -10.22
C VAL A 75 -9.34 2.24 -10.87
N ALA A 76 -8.69 1.25 -11.47
CA ALA A 76 -9.35 0.11 -12.09
C ALA A 76 -8.89 -1.20 -11.43
N ARG A 77 -9.83 -2.15 -11.35
CA ARG A 77 -9.54 -3.51 -10.91
C ARG A 77 -9.12 -4.35 -12.11
N ASP A 78 -8.02 -5.07 -11.97
CA ASP A 78 -7.59 -6.00 -13.01
C ASP A 78 -8.61 -7.16 -13.16
N GLU A 79 -8.80 -7.63 -14.40
CA GLU A 79 -9.82 -8.64 -14.74
C GLU A 79 -9.49 -10.02 -14.16
N GLN A 80 -8.20 -10.37 -14.16
CA GLN A 80 -7.70 -11.67 -13.74
C GLN A 80 -6.84 -11.56 -12.48
N PRO A 81 -6.85 -12.59 -11.61
CA PRO A 81 -5.93 -12.62 -10.48
C PRO A 81 -4.49 -12.79 -10.98
N MET A 82 -3.58 -11.95 -10.51
CA MET A 82 -2.17 -11.93 -10.93
C MET A 82 -1.22 -11.81 -9.72
N LEU A 83 0.04 -12.18 -9.94
CA LEU A 83 1.15 -11.78 -9.08
C LEU A 83 1.80 -10.56 -9.71
N TYR A 84 2.10 -9.53 -8.92
CA TYR A 84 2.71 -8.31 -9.44
C TYR A 84 4.19 -8.30 -9.10
N VAL A 85 5.03 -8.23 -10.13
CA VAL A 85 6.47 -8.02 -9.96
C VAL A 85 6.71 -6.53 -9.79
N TYR A 86 7.47 -6.18 -8.76
CA TYR A 86 7.85 -4.82 -8.45
C TYR A 86 9.37 -4.72 -8.34
N GLU A 87 9.96 -3.74 -9.02
CA GLU A 87 11.39 -3.47 -8.99
C GLU A 87 11.61 -2.02 -8.55
N GLN A 88 12.58 -1.82 -7.66
CA GLN A 88 12.97 -0.52 -7.14
C GLN A 88 14.47 -0.35 -7.22
N ASP A 89 14.90 0.69 -7.93
CA ASP A 89 16.28 1.16 -7.89
C ASP A 89 16.42 2.26 -6.84
N PHE A 90 17.43 2.15 -5.99
CA PHE A 90 17.71 3.14 -4.94
C PHE A 90 19.20 3.24 -4.65
N SER A 91 19.63 4.43 -4.23
CA SER A 91 21.01 4.67 -3.81
C SER A 91 21.14 4.54 -2.30
N TYR A 92 22.09 3.75 -1.83
CA TYR A 92 22.42 3.62 -0.42
C TYR A 92 23.94 3.61 -0.24
N LYS A 93 24.45 4.47 0.64
CA LYS A 93 25.90 4.63 0.90
C LYS A 93 26.74 4.80 -0.38
N GLY A 94 26.23 5.56 -1.35
CA GLY A 94 26.92 5.84 -2.61
C GLY A 94 26.91 4.70 -3.64
N GLN A 95 26.19 3.61 -3.37
CA GLN A 95 26.02 2.50 -4.31
C GLN A 95 24.56 2.41 -4.75
N THR A 96 24.35 2.08 -6.03
CA THR A 96 23.02 1.78 -6.57
C THR A 96 22.67 0.33 -6.27
N HIS A 97 21.49 0.11 -5.71
CA HIS A 97 20.93 -1.19 -5.43
C HIS A 97 19.59 -1.34 -6.15
N THR A 98 19.31 -2.56 -6.60
CA THR A 98 18.01 -2.95 -7.16
C THR A 98 17.35 -3.94 -6.20
N ARG A 99 16.12 -3.64 -5.77
CA ARG A 99 15.28 -4.56 -5.00
C ARG A 99 14.14 -5.05 -5.87
N ARG A 100 14.00 -6.36 -5.97
CA ARG A 100 12.86 -7.04 -6.60
C ARG A 100 11.94 -7.59 -5.53
N ALA A 101 10.64 -7.40 -5.73
CA ALA A 101 9.60 -7.86 -4.83
C ALA A 101 8.43 -8.44 -5.63
N LEU A 102 7.64 -9.26 -4.95
CA LEU A 102 6.34 -9.71 -5.41
C LEU A 102 5.27 -9.11 -4.50
N LEU A 103 4.26 -8.48 -5.09
CA LEU A 103 3.03 -8.16 -4.39
C LEU A 103 2.04 -9.31 -4.64
N ALA A 104 1.65 -9.97 -3.55
CA ALA A 104 0.79 -11.14 -3.56
C ALA A 104 -0.05 -11.19 -2.27
N GLY A 105 -1.14 -11.95 -2.31
CA GLY A 105 -1.82 -12.35 -1.09
C GLY A 105 -0.98 -13.39 -0.36
N VAL A 106 -0.97 -13.33 0.96
CA VAL A 106 -0.38 -14.38 1.79
C VAL A 106 -1.47 -14.97 2.66
N GLU A 107 -1.56 -16.30 2.64
CA GLU A 107 -2.52 -17.02 3.47
C GLU A 107 -2.24 -16.76 4.96
N VAL A 108 -3.30 -16.45 5.71
CA VAL A 108 -3.23 -16.33 7.17
C VAL A 108 -3.19 -17.72 7.75
N GLN A 109 -2.13 -18.03 8.49
CA GLN A 109 -1.91 -19.34 9.11
C GLN A 109 -1.75 -19.19 10.64
N PRO A 110 -2.11 -20.21 11.43
CA PRO A 110 -1.80 -20.28 12.85
C PRO A 110 -0.29 -20.06 13.11
N TRP A 111 0.06 -19.38 14.19
CA TRP A 111 1.45 -19.03 14.50
C TRP A 111 2.33 -20.27 14.72
N GLU A 112 1.73 -21.35 15.21
CA GLU A 112 2.38 -22.62 15.51
C GLU A 112 2.98 -23.27 14.26
N GLU A 113 2.45 -22.95 13.07
CA GLU A 113 2.97 -23.46 11.79
C GLU A 113 4.29 -22.80 11.37
N GLY A 114 4.62 -21.64 11.95
CA GLY A 114 5.92 -20.97 11.78
C GLY A 114 6.28 -20.56 10.35
N ALA A 115 5.33 -20.61 9.42
CA ALA A 115 5.55 -20.31 8.01
C ALA A 115 5.78 -18.82 7.74
N VAL A 116 5.14 -17.95 8.51
CA VAL A 116 5.36 -16.49 8.53
C VAL A 116 5.78 -16.09 9.94
N LYS A 117 6.92 -15.43 10.06
CA LYS A 117 7.43 -14.94 11.35
C LYS A 117 6.95 -13.51 11.57
N PRO A 118 6.47 -13.15 12.77
CA PRO A 118 6.07 -11.78 13.06
C PRO A 118 7.29 -10.85 13.04
N HIS A 119 7.05 -9.58 12.69
CA HIS A 119 8.03 -8.54 12.94
C HIS A 119 8.09 -8.23 14.43
N GLU A 120 9.28 -7.97 14.94
CA GLU A 120 9.48 -7.60 16.34
C GLU A 120 9.01 -6.15 16.58
N TYR A 121 8.72 -5.79 17.83
CA TYR A 121 8.44 -4.41 18.26
C TYR A 121 7.26 -3.70 17.54
N THR A 122 6.23 -4.45 17.12
CA THR A 122 5.03 -3.82 16.54
C THR A 122 4.30 -2.92 17.55
N MET A 123 3.87 -1.74 17.09
CA MET A 123 3.14 -0.77 17.90
C MET A 123 1.63 -0.99 17.80
N SER A 124 0.90 -0.88 18.91
CA SER A 124 -0.56 -1.08 18.94
C SER A 124 -1.33 -0.03 18.15
N GLY A 125 -0.90 1.24 18.22
CA GLY A 125 -1.52 2.37 17.52
C GLY A 125 -1.58 2.17 16.00
N PRO A 126 -0.45 2.05 15.29
CA PRO A 126 -0.43 1.82 13.84
C PRO A 126 -1.21 0.57 13.41
N LYS A 127 -1.17 -0.52 14.21
CA LYS A 127 -1.97 -1.72 13.91
C LYS A 127 -3.47 -1.44 13.95
N ALA A 128 -3.93 -0.74 14.99
CA ALA A 128 -5.35 -0.42 15.14
C ALA A 128 -5.83 0.52 14.02
N ASP A 129 -5.02 1.53 13.70
CA ASP A 129 -5.30 2.50 12.64
C ASP A 129 -5.36 1.84 11.25
N ARG A 130 -4.34 1.08 10.86
CA ARG A 130 -4.35 0.37 9.55
C ARG A 130 -5.48 -0.66 9.47
N LEU A 131 -5.83 -1.33 10.58
CA LEU A 131 -6.98 -2.23 10.63
C LEU A 131 -8.31 -1.49 10.46
N ALA A 132 -8.47 -0.32 11.06
CA ALA A 132 -9.66 0.51 10.90
C ALA A 132 -9.83 0.97 9.45
N LEU A 133 -8.74 1.45 8.83
CA LEU A 133 -8.71 1.83 7.42
C LEU A 133 -9.09 0.64 6.52
N LEU A 134 -8.44 -0.52 6.70
CA LEU A 134 -8.74 -1.74 5.93
C LEU A 134 -10.21 -2.19 6.08
N LYS A 135 -10.78 -2.08 7.29
CA LYS A 135 -12.19 -2.44 7.53
C LYS A 135 -13.15 -1.50 6.79
N ALA A 136 -12.86 -0.20 6.79
CA ALA A 136 -13.69 0.81 6.15
C ALA A 136 -13.63 0.72 4.61
N THR A 137 -12.43 0.60 4.05
CA THR A 137 -12.21 0.68 2.59
C THR A 137 -12.22 -0.68 1.90
N ARG A 138 -12.13 -1.77 2.67
CA ARG A 138 -11.91 -3.14 2.16
C ARG A 138 -10.71 -3.25 1.21
N THR A 139 -9.74 -2.34 1.36
CA THR A 139 -8.57 -2.19 0.48
C THR A 139 -7.31 -2.01 1.31
N GLN A 140 -6.23 -2.66 0.91
CA GLN A 140 -4.91 -2.51 1.54
C GLN A 140 -4.07 -1.54 0.71
N PHE A 141 -3.85 -0.34 1.24
CA PHE A 141 -3.04 0.70 0.59
C PHE A 141 -1.55 0.61 0.95
N SER A 142 -1.23 0.12 2.15
CA SER A 142 0.13 -0.08 2.65
C SER A 142 0.38 -1.55 3.00
N PRO A 143 0.63 -2.42 2.00
CA PRO A 143 0.85 -3.84 2.22
C PRO A 143 2.07 -4.09 3.11
N ILE A 144 2.00 -5.17 3.90
CA ILE A 144 3.07 -5.56 4.81
C ILE A 144 4.31 -5.96 4.00
N PHE A 145 5.44 -5.32 4.30
CA PHE A 145 6.72 -5.67 3.71
C PHE A 145 7.25 -6.97 4.32
N MET A 146 7.50 -7.96 3.47
CA MET A 146 8.05 -9.26 3.87
C MET A 146 9.40 -9.49 3.21
N ILE A 147 10.28 -10.19 3.94
CA ILE A 147 11.59 -10.61 3.44
C ILE A 147 11.61 -12.13 3.46
N ALA A 148 12.02 -12.71 2.34
CA ALA A 148 12.34 -14.13 2.22
C ALA A 148 13.77 -14.26 1.72
N ARG A 149 14.46 -15.32 2.14
CA ARG A 149 15.77 -15.66 1.56
C ARG A 149 15.57 -16.09 0.12
N ASP A 150 16.47 -15.65 -0.75
CA ASP A 150 16.51 -16.15 -2.10
C ASP A 150 17.31 -17.46 -2.17
N ARG A 151 17.60 -17.96 -3.39
CA ARG A 151 18.39 -19.19 -3.55
C ARG A 151 19.86 -19.01 -3.13
N ALA A 152 20.38 -17.78 -3.15
CA ALA A 152 21.75 -17.46 -2.82
C ALA A 152 21.96 -17.17 -1.33
N GLY A 153 20.90 -16.84 -0.58
CA GLY A 153 20.90 -16.73 0.88
C GLY A 153 20.26 -15.46 1.39
#